data_AF-A0A359M9E3-F1
#
_entry.id   AF-A0A359M9E3-F1
#
_cell.length_a   1.000
_cell.length_b   1.000
_cell.length_c   1.000
_cell.angle_alpha   90.00
_cell.angle_beta   90.00
_cell.angle_gamma   90.00
#
_symmetry.space_group_name_H-M   'P 1'
#
loop_
_entity.id
_entity.type
_entity.pdbx_description
1 polymer ?
#
loop_
_entity_poly.entity_id
_entity_poly.type
_entity_poly.pdbx_seq_one_letter_code
_entity_poly.pdbx_strand_id
1 'polypeptide(L)'
;HEISDSINPLEAGLGFAVKLEKEFIGRDALLKAKENPTRKVVGLELLERNIPRHGYEVYHEDELIGTITTGYLLPNVEIPIACALIDIKYAA
;
A
#
# COMPACT_ATOMS: atom_id res chain seq x y z
N HIS A 1 6.63 -5.95 -3.15
CA HIS A 1 5.55 -6.55 -2.34
C HIS A 1 4.27 -5.72 -2.36
N GLU A 2 4.19 -4.70 -3.21
CA GLU A 2 3.11 -3.69 -3.22
C GLU A 2 1.94 -4.10 -4.13
N ILE A 3 2.13 -5.13 -4.96
CA ILE A 3 1.12 -5.74 -5.82
C ILE A 3 1.25 -7.26 -5.70
N SER A 4 0.12 -7.95 -5.62
CA SER A 4 0.04 -9.42 -5.52
C SER A 4 -1.33 -9.90 -6.00
N ASP A 5 -1.61 -11.19 -5.84
CA ASP A 5 -2.95 -11.78 -6.02
C ASP A 5 -4.01 -11.22 -5.04
N SER A 6 -3.56 -10.67 -3.91
CA SER A 6 -4.39 -10.11 -2.82
C SER A 6 -4.33 -8.58 -2.70
N ILE A 7 -3.47 -7.93 -3.50
CA ILE A 7 -3.33 -6.46 -3.57
C ILE A 7 -3.48 -6.04 -5.02
N ASN A 8 -4.60 -5.41 -5.34
CA ASN A 8 -4.90 -5.03 -6.71
C ASN A 8 -4.14 -3.75 -7.14
N PRO A 9 -4.01 -3.49 -8.47
CA PRO A 9 -3.25 -2.34 -8.97
C PRO A 9 -3.75 -0.97 -8.47
N LEU A 10 -5.03 -0.83 -8.13
CA LEU A 10 -5.57 0.42 -7.61
C LEU A 10 -5.17 0.63 -6.14
N GLU A 11 -5.25 -0.41 -5.31
CA GLU A 11 -4.71 -0.40 -3.93
C GLU A 11 -3.21 -0.07 -3.94
N ALA A 12 -2.47 -0.61 -4.91
CA ALA A 12 -1.02 -0.41 -5.06
C ALA A 12 -0.62 0.99 -5.57
N GLY A 13 -1.56 1.89 -5.85
CA GLY A 13 -1.28 3.21 -6.44
C GLY A 13 -0.88 3.15 -7.93
N LEU A 14 -1.03 2.01 -8.60
CA LEU A 14 -0.68 1.79 -10.00
C LEU A 14 -1.84 2.09 -10.96
N GLY A 15 -2.82 2.88 -10.53
CA GLY A 15 -3.99 3.25 -11.33
C GLY A 15 -3.63 3.95 -12.65
N PHE A 16 -2.46 4.59 -12.75
CA PHE A 16 -1.98 5.21 -14.01
C PHE A 16 -1.83 4.21 -15.16
N ALA A 17 -1.58 2.93 -14.84
CA ALA A 17 -1.39 1.85 -15.79
C ALA A 17 -2.69 1.06 -16.10
N VAL A 18 -3.81 1.37 -15.43
CA VAL A 18 -5.09 0.67 -15.60
C VAL A 18 -6.05 1.50 -16.46
N LYS A 19 -6.40 1.01 -17.65
CA LYS A 19 -7.35 1.66 -18.57
C LYS A 19 -8.73 0.99 -18.47
N LEU A 20 -9.56 1.46 -17.55
CA LEU A 20 -10.88 0.87 -17.24
C LEU A 20 -11.89 1.02 -18.38
N GLU A 21 -11.60 1.87 -19.37
CA GLU A 21 -12.42 2.09 -20.55
C GLU A 21 -12.33 0.95 -21.58
N LYS A 22 -11.34 0.05 -21.45
CA LYS A 22 -11.12 -1.09 -22.36
C LYS A 22 -11.54 -2.39 -21.68
N GLU A 23 -11.90 -3.39 -22.49
CA GLU A 23 -12.19 -4.75 -22.01
C GLU A 23 -10.90 -5.56 -21.75
N PHE A 24 -10.81 -6.16 -20.57
CA PHE A 24 -9.70 -7.03 -20.16
C PHE A 24 -10.08 -7.91 -18.95
N ILE A 25 -9.29 -8.95 -18.69
CA ILE A 25 -9.51 -9.87 -17.57
C ILE A 25 -9.39 -9.12 -16.23
N GLY A 26 -10.43 -9.18 -15.41
CA GLY A 26 -10.45 -8.54 -14.08
C GLY A 26 -10.93 -7.08 -14.08
N ARG A 27 -11.31 -6.51 -15.23
CA ARG A 27 -11.83 -5.15 -15.35
C ARG A 27 -12.98 -4.85 -14.38
N ASP A 28 -14.01 -5.70 -14.38
CA ASP A 28 -15.21 -5.47 -13.56
C ASP A 28 -14.90 -5.55 -12.06
N ALA A 29 -13.92 -6.36 -11.66
CA ALA A 29 -13.46 -6.40 -10.28
C ALA A 29 -12.75 -5.09 -9.90
N LEU A 30 -11.92 -4.53 -10.79
CA LEU A 30 -11.27 -3.24 -10.56
C LEU A 30 -12.24 -2.06 -10.57
N LEU A 31 -13.32 -2.11 -11.37
CA LEU A 31 -14.39 -1.11 -11.31
C LEU A 31 -15.04 -1.08 -9.93
N LYS A 32 -15.41 -2.26 -9.39
CA LYS A 32 -15.97 -2.36 -8.03
C LYS A 32 -14.99 -1.89 -6.96
N ALA A 33 -13.72 -2.25 -7.08
CA ALA A 33 -12.67 -1.80 -6.15
C ALA A 33 -12.43 -0.28 -6.21
N LYS A 34 -12.61 0.33 -7.40
CA LYS A 34 -12.52 1.78 -7.57
C LYS A 34 -13.70 2.52 -6.93
N GLU A 35 -14.91 1.96 -7.04
CA GLU A 35 -16.13 2.53 -6.43
C GLU A 35 -16.11 2.45 -4.90
N ASN A 36 -15.55 1.37 -4.35
CA ASN A 36 -15.49 1.12 -2.91
C ASN A 36 -14.06 0.74 -2.48
N PRO A 37 -13.12 1.71 -2.48
CA PRO A 37 -11.76 1.45 -2.03
C PRO A 37 -11.74 1.19 -0.53
N THR A 38 -11.06 0.13 -0.09
CA THR A 38 -10.97 -0.25 1.33
C THR A 38 -9.56 -0.09 1.90
N ARG A 39 -8.54 -0.20 1.06
CA ARG A 39 -7.13 -0.11 1.45
C ARG A 39 -6.31 0.61 0.39
N LYS A 40 -5.12 1.06 0.77
CA LYS A 40 -4.17 1.72 -0.13
C LYS A 40 -2.74 1.52 0.36
N VAL A 41 -1.81 1.41 -0.58
CA VAL A 41 -0.37 1.44 -0.30
C VAL A 41 0.06 2.89 -0.11
N VAL A 42 0.69 3.17 1.03
CA VAL A 42 1.24 4.48 1.38
C VAL A 42 2.74 4.38 1.66
N GLY A 43 3.44 5.50 1.51
CA GLY A 43 4.81 5.66 1.99
C GLY A 43 4.83 6.10 3.45
N LEU A 44 5.77 5.55 4.22
CA LEU A 44 6.01 5.88 5.61
C LEU A 44 7.46 6.33 5.80
N GLU A 45 7.64 7.35 6.61
CA GLU A 45 8.93 7.77 7.15
C GLU A 45 9.03 7.29 8.60
N LEU A 46 10.15 6.67 8.97
CA LEU A 46 10.33 6.13 10.31
C LEU A 46 11.10 7.11 11.19
N LEU A 47 10.78 7.11 12.49
CA LEU A 47 11.45 7.96 13.48
C LEU A 47 12.84 7.44 13.89
N GLU A 48 13.08 6.14 13.70
CA GLU A 48 14.29 5.44 14.16
C GLU A 48 14.94 4.62 13.05
N ARG A 49 16.22 4.25 13.23
CA ARG A 49 17.03 3.56 12.22
C ARG A 49 16.64 2.11 11.94
N ASN A 50 15.62 1.57 12.61
CA ASN A 50 15.20 0.19 12.42
C ASN A 50 14.40 0.03 11.12
N ILE A 51 14.84 -0.88 10.25
CA ILE A 51 14.18 -1.13 8.98
C ILE A 51 13.04 -2.14 9.19
N PRO A 52 11.77 -1.78 8.97
CA PRO A 52 10.66 -2.68 9.14
C PRO A 52 10.68 -3.74 8.04
N ARG A 53 10.17 -4.94 8.36
CA ARG A 53 10.14 -6.06 7.43
C ARG A 53 8.73 -6.34 6.94
N HIS A 54 8.65 -6.97 5.78
CA HIS A 54 7.39 -7.42 5.22
C HIS A 54 6.56 -8.20 6.25
N GLY A 55 5.27 -7.88 6.35
CA GLY A 55 4.35 -8.55 7.28
C GLY A 55 4.30 -7.96 8.69
N TYR A 56 5.13 -6.95 9.00
CA TYR A 56 5.00 -6.24 10.27
C TYR A 56 3.68 -5.47 10.30
N GLU A 57 2.98 -5.59 11.42
CA GLU A 57 1.71 -4.91 11.65
C GLU A 57 1.91 -3.39 11.76
N VAL A 58 0.93 -2.64 11.27
CA VAL A 58 0.90 -1.17 11.37
C VAL A 58 -0.31 -0.79 12.22
N TYR A 59 -0.05 -0.05 13.29
CA TYR A 59 -1.08 0.40 14.23
C TYR A 59 -1.26 1.91 14.16
N HIS A 60 -2.51 2.35 14.34
CA HIS A 60 -2.83 3.71 14.75
C HIS A 60 -3.36 3.64 16.18
N GLU A 61 -2.58 4.13 17.14
CA GLU A 61 -2.81 3.87 18.57
C GLU A 61 -2.89 2.35 18.84
N ASP A 62 -4.04 1.84 19.30
CA ASP A 62 -4.27 0.41 19.55
C ASP A 62 -5.00 -0.30 18.39
N GLU A 63 -5.35 0.41 17.31
CA GLU A 63 -6.06 -0.17 16.17
C GLU A 63 -5.06 -0.70 15.13
N LEU A 64 -5.18 -1.99 14.78
CA LEU A 64 -4.46 -2.58 13.66
C LEU A 64 -5.04 -2.04 12.34
N ILE A 65 -4.27 -1.19 11.65
CA ILE A 65 -4.72 -0.51 10.43
C ILE A 65 -4.12 -1.10 9.16
N GLY A 66 -3.11 -1.98 9.26
CA GLY A 66 -2.50 -2.56 8.07
C GLY A 66 -1.21 -3.33 8.31
N THR A 67 -0.42 -3.47 7.24
CA THR A 67 0.85 -4.22 7.26
C THR A 67 1.90 -3.56 6.38
N ILE A 68 3.15 -3.66 6.81
CA ILE A 68 4.33 -3.28 6.02
C ILE A 68 4.45 -4.21 4.81
N THR A 69 4.64 -3.64 3.62
CA THR A 69 4.93 -4.38 2.39
C THR A 69 6.43 -4.43 2.13
N THR A 70 7.11 -3.28 2.20
CA THR A 70 8.56 -3.16 1.95
C THR A 70 9.15 -2.13 2.91
N GLY A 71 10.35 -2.39 3.43
CA GLY A 71 11.12 -1.41 4.20
C GLY A 71 12.55 -1.30 3.67
N TYR A 72 13.11 -0.09 3.65
CA TYR A 72 14.43 0.18 3.11
C TYR A 72 15.12 1.34 3.83
N LEU A 73 16.45 1.30 3.90
CA LEU A 73 17.28 2.45 4.28
C LEU A 73 18.07 2.91 3.05
N LEU A 74 17.75 4.10 2.55
CA LEU A 74 18.46 4.67 1.41
C LEU A 74 19.86 5.15 1.85
N PRO A 75 20.91 4.99 1.01
CA PRO A 75 22.28 5.36 1.40
C PRO A 75 22.47 6.82 1.85
N ASN A 76 21.63 7.73 1.35
CA ASN A 76 21.72 9.17 1.60
C ASN A 76 20.56 9.71 2.46
N VAL A 77 19.78 8.83 3.11
CA VAL A 77 18.69 9.23 3.99
C VAL A 77 19.00 8.71 5.39
N GLU A 78 18.93 9.59 6.39
CA GLU A 78 19.30 9.23 7.77
C GLU A 78 18.29 8.28 8.41
N ILE A 79 17.04 8.36 7.96
CA ILE A 79 15.90 7.59 8.45
C ILE A 79 15.41 6.57 7.42
N PRO A 80 15.04 5.35 7.83
CA PRO A 80 14.43 4.38 6.95
C PRO A 80 13.08 4.87 6.42
N ILE A 81 12.74 4.37 5.24
CA ILE A 81 11.43 4.52 4.63
C ILE A 81 10.77 3.16 4.48
N ALA A 82 9.44 3.15 4.42
CA ALA A 82 8.68 1.95 4.17
C ALA A 82 7.47 2.21 3.27
N CYS A 83 6.95 1.14 2.70
CA CYS A 83 5.61 1.10 2.14
C CYS A 83 4.73 0.21 3.04
N ALA A 84 3.47 0.59 3.19
CA ALA A 84 2.49 -0.16 3.95
C ALA A 84 1.16 -0.19 3.21
N LEU A 85 0.48 -1.34 3.23
CA LEU A 85 -0.91 -1.45 2.83
C LEU A 85 -1.78 -1.21 4.07
N ILE A 86 -2.53 -0.11 4.09
CA ILE A 86 -3.35 0.31 5.22
C ILE A 86 -4.82 0.54 4.82
N ASP A 87 -5.73 0.52 5.80
CA ASP A 87 -7.13 0.93 5.62
C ASP A 87 -7.18 2.36 5.06
N ILE A 88 -8.03 2.56 4.05
CA ILE A 88 -8.16 3.81 3.31
C ILE A 88 -8.47 5.02 4.21
N LYS A 89 -9.11 4.81 5.37
CA LYS A 89 -9.43 5.86 6.34
C LYS A 89 -8.18 6.57 6.88
N TYR A 90 -7.04 5.90 6.86
CA TYR A 90 -5.76 6.41 7.37
C TYR A 90 -4.79 6.82 6.26
N ALA A 91 -5.18 6.73 4.98
CA ALA A 91 -4.29 6.85 3.82
C ALA A 91 -4.28 8.23 3.14
N ALA A 92 -4.56 9.28 3.92
CA ALA A 92 -4.70 10.67 3.48
C ALA A 92 -3.39 11.24 2.90
#